data_AF-A0A7S1WGB7-F1
#
_entry.id   AF-A0A7S1WGB7-F1
#
_cell.length_a   1.000
_cell.length_b   1.000
_cell.length_c   1.000
_cell.angle_alpha   90.00
_cell.angle_beta   90.00
_cell.angle_gamma   90.00
#
_symmetry.space_group_name_H-M   'P 1'
#
loop_
_entity.id
_entity.type
_entity.pdbx_description
1 polymer ?
#
loop_
_entity_poly.entity_id
_entity_poly.type
_entity_poly.pdbx_seq_one_letter_code
_entity_poly.pdbx_strand_id
1 'polypeptide(L)'
;LKLIWLEGLARPPAMPAQKEPFQKSEVDVVVVDDEDICRAAAASALKRYGFAYVHEVESGVEALQKIKELQHSGGEAPVIVFLDLSEPVCQGLECGRQVQRMSAQRKFVREPFLVGLS
;
A
#
# COMPACT_ATOMS: atom_id res chain seq x y z
N LEU A 1 18.08 -3.74 -1.46
CA LEU A 1 16.81 -3.68 -0.70
C LEU A 1 17.13 -3.82 0.78
N LYS A 2 17.30 -2.69 1.47
CA LYS A 2 17.58 -2.64 2.91
C LYS A 2 16.21 -2.56 3.60
N LEU A 3 15.71 -3.68 4.10
CA LEU A 3 14.57 -3.70 5.01
C LEU A 3 15.08 -3.13 6.34
N ILE A 4 14.77 -1.87 6.61
CA ILE A 4 15.06 -1.23 7.89
C ILE A 4 13.99 -1.74 8.88
N TRP A 5 14.26 -2.90 9.49
CA TRP A 5 13.63 -3.25 10.76
C TRP A 5 14.24 -2.33 11.80
N LEU A 6 13.49 -1.32 12.24
CA LEU A 6 13.92 -0.44 13.33
C LEU A 6 14.09 -1.26 14.60
N GLU A 7 15.34 -1.29 15.07
CA GLU A 7 15.77 -1.79 16.36
C GLU A 7 14.89 -1.19 17.48
N GLY A 8 14.17 -2.04 18.23
CA GLY A 8 13.61 -1.65 19.54
C GLY A 8 12.10 -1.83 19.75
N LEU A 9 11.32 -2.28 18.78
CA LEU A 9 9.90 -2.62 19.01
C LEU A 9 9.72 -4.14 19.13
N ALA A 10 9.04 -4.55 20.19
CA ALA A 10 8.80 -5.95 20.55
C ALA A 10 8.38 -6.80 19.35
N ARG A 11 8.89 -8.04 19.32
CA ARG A 11 8.48 -9.10 18.38
C ARG A 11 6.97 -8.99 18.14
N PRO A 12 6.51 -8.88 16.87
CA PRO A 12 5.07 -8.81 16.62
C PRO A 12 4.41 -10.00 17.32
N PRO A 13 3.29 -9.79 18.04
CA PRO A 13 2.55 -10.90 18.63
C PRO A 13 2.34 -11.95 17.55
N ALA A 14 2.49 -13.24 17.93
CA ALA A 14 2.46 -14.37 17.02
C ALA A 14 1.42 -14.12 15.92
N MET A 15 1.90 -13.99 14.67
CA MET A 15 1.00 -13.78 13.54
C MET A 15 -0.07 -14.88 13.62
N PRO A 16 -1.38 -14.53 13.57
CA PRO A 16 -2.43 -15.53 13.58
C PRO A 16 -2.14 -16.56 12.49
N ALA A 17 -2.55 -17.81 12.74
CA ALA A 17 -2.34 -18.96 11.86
C ALA A 17 -2.36 -18.56 10.39
N GLN A 18 -1.27 -18.84 9.67
CA GLN A 18 -1.11 -18.48 8.26
C GLN A 18 -2.34 -18.99 7.49
N LYS A 19 -3.25 -18.07 7.13
CA LYS A 19 -4.17 -18.30 6.01
C LYS A 19 -3.29 -18.62 4.79
N GLU A 20 -3.79 -19.45 3.88
CA GLU A 20 -3.08 -19.67 2.61
C GLU A 20 -2.72 -18.32 1.99
N PRO A 21 -1.51 -18.17 1.43
CA PRO A 21 -1.08 -16.91 0.86
C PRO A 21 -2.04 -16.49 -0.26
N PHE A 22 -2.50 -15.25 -0.22
CA PHE A 22 -3.35 -14.69 -1.28
C PHE A 22 -2.65 -14.78 -2.62
N GLN A 23 -3.40 -15.10 -3.67
CA GLN A 23 -2.91 -15.03 -5.03
C GLN A 23 -2.73 -13.57 -5.44
N LYS A 24 -1.71 -13.27 -6.25
CA LYS A 24 -1.47 -11.90 -6.75
C LYS A 24 -2.66 -11.32 -7.51
N SER A 25 -3.46 -12.19 -8.13
CA SER A 25 -4.69 -11.82 -8.84
C SER A 25 -5.82 -11.38 -7.91
N GLU A 26 -5.71 -11.57 -6.60
CA GLU A 26 -6.70 -11.18 -5.60
C GLU A 26 -6.33 -9.87 -4.88
N VAL A 27 -5.07 -9.43 -4.99
CA VAL A 27 -4.52 -8.31 -4.25
C VAL A 27 -4.68 -7.02 -5.05
N ASP A 28 -5.26 -6.01 -4.41
CA ASP A 28 -5.26 -4.65 -4.93
C ASP A 28 -3.93 -3.96 -4.62
N VAL A 29 -3.33 -3.36 -5.65
CA VAL A 29 -2.12 -2.57 -5.52
C VAL A 29 -2.42 -1.13 -5.93
N VAL A 30 -2.03 -0.17 -5.10
CA VAL A 30 -2.12 1.27 -5.39
C VAL A 30 -0.71 1.79 -5.59
N VAL A 31 -0.46 2.45 -6.73
CA VAL A 31 0.80 3.14 -7.05
C VAL A 31 0.56 4.64 -6.93
N VAL A 32 1.35 5.30 -6.09
CA VAL A 32 1.22 6.72 -5.77
C VAL A 32 2.52 7.43 -6.11
N ASP A 33 2.47 8.24 -7.15
CA ASP A 33 3.62 8.97 -7.70
C ASP A 33 3.08 10.13 -8.56
N ASP A 34 3.56 11.34 -8.37
CA ASP A 34 3.10 12.52 -9.12
C ASP A 34 3.66 12.59 -10.54
N GLU A 35 4.76 11.88 -10.82
CA GLU A 35 5.35 11.81 -12.15
C GLU A 35 4.71 10.68 -12.98
N ASP A 36 4.03 11.06 -14.06
CA ASP A 36 3.28 10.15 -14.94
C ASP A 36 4.10 8.96 -15.42
N ILE A 37 5.36 9.21 -15.81
CA ILE A 37 6.25 8.18 -16.35
C ILE A 37 6.62 7.17 -15.26
N CYS A 38 6.93 7.62 -14.05
CA CYS A 38 7.28 6.76 -12.93
C CYS A 38 6.07 5.92 -12.48
N ARG A 39 4.91 6.56 -12.33
CA ARG A 39 3.62 5.93 -12.00
C ARG A 39 3.28 4.82 -12.99
N ALA A 40 3.28 5.14 -14.29
CA ALA A 40 2.95 4.20 -15.35
C ALA A 40 3.97 3.05 -15.47
N ALA A 41 5.26 3.32 -15.26
CA ALA A 41 6.31 2.30 -15.29
C ALA A 41 6.15 1.30 -14.13
N ALA A 42 5.93 1.79 -12.91
CA ALA A 42 5.69 0.94 -11.75
C ALA A 42 4.42 0.10 -11.91
N ALA A 43 3.33 0.72 -12.37
CA ALA A 43 2.08 0.00 -12.61
C ALA A 43 2.21 -1.08 -13.68
N SER A 44 2.90 -0.77 -14.78
CA SER A 44 3.18 -1.73 -15.86
C SER A 44 4.03 -2.91 -15.37
N ALA A 45 5.05 -2.65 -14.55
CA ALA A 45 5.88 -3.70 -13.97
C ALA A 45 5.03 -4.63 -13.08
N LEU A 46 4.21 -4.07 -12.18
CA LEU A 46 3.35 -4.85 -11.28
C LEU A 46 2.34 -5.73 -12.04
N LYS A 47 1.71 -5.19 -13.08
CA LYS A 47 0.82 -5.95 -13.97
C LYS A 47 1.55 -7.13 -14.61
N ARG A 48 2.77 -6.91 -15.12
CA ARG A 48 3.62 -7.98 -15.69
C ARG A 48 4.05 -9.03 -14.66
N TYR A 49 4.16 -8.68 -13.38
CA TYR A 49 4.45 -9.61 -12.29
C TYR A 49 3.24 -10.43 -11.79
N GLY A 50 2.05 -10.19 -12.36
CA GLY A 50 0.83 -10.97 -12.13
C GLY A 50 -0.19 -10.31 -11.19
N PHE A 51 -0.03 -9.03 -10.84
CA PHE A 51 -1.08 -8.31 -10.13
C PHE A 51 -2.18 -7.90 -11.12
N ALA A 52 -3.40 -8.36 -10.90
CA ALA A 52 -4.53 -8.09 -11.79
C ALA A 52 -5.15 -6.70 -11.54
N TYR A 53 -5.12 -6.23 -10.29
CA TYR A 53 -5.75 -4.98 -9.86
C TYR A 53 -4.68 -3.99 -9.44
N VAL A 54 -4.25 -3.14 -10.38
CA VAL A 54 -3.26 -2.09 -10.13
C VAL A 54 -3.90 -0.73 -10.43
N HIS A 55 -3.98 0.09 -9.40
CA HIS A 55 -4.60 1.41 -9.39
C HIS A 55 -3.52 2.48 -9.35
N GLU A 56 -3.65 3.49 -10.18
CA GLU A 56 -2.68 4.59 -10.31
C GLU A 56 -3.32 5.87 -9.75
N VAL A 57 -2.61 6.58 -8.88
CA VAL A 57 -3.03 7.85 -8.27
C VAL A 57 -1.84 8.80 -8.14
N GLU A 58 -2.08 10.10 -8.15
CA GLU A 58 -1.02 11.12 -8.27
C GLU A 58 -0.60 11.71 -6.92
N SER A 59 -1.42 11.54 -5.90
CA SER A 59 -1.20 12.16 -4.60
C SER A 59 -1.60 11.27 -3.44
N GLY A 60 -1.03 11.58 -2.26
CA GLY A 60 -1.38 10.95 -1.00
C GLY A 60 -2.85 11.13 -0.63
N VAL A 61 -3.49 12.23 -1.04
CA VAL A 61 -4.93 12.46 -0.81
C VAL A 61 -5.77 11.48 -1.62
N GLU A 62 -5.45 11.32 -2.92
CA GLU A 62 -6.10 10.34 -3.79
C GLU A 62 -5.82 8.90 -3.31
N ALA A 63 -4.61 8.62 -2.84
CA ALA A 63 -4.26 7.33 -2.25
C ALA A 63 -5.14 7.01 -1.03
N LEU A 64 -5.32 7.95 -0.11
CA LEU A 64 -6.21 7.78 1.04
C LEU A 64 -7.66 7.55 0.64
N GLN A 65 -8.14 8.23 -0.40
CA GLN A 65 -9.47 8.00 -0.94
C GLN A 65 -9.58 6.60 -1.56
N LYS A 66 -8.62 6.22 -2.40
CA LYS A 66 -8.58 4.90 -3.05
C LYS A 66 -8.55 3.76 -2.03
N ILE A 67 -7.72 3.87 -0.98
CA ILE A 67 -7.64 2.87 0.09
C ILE A 67 -9.01 2.69 0.76
N LYS A 68 -9.75 3.78 1.03
CA LYS A 68 -11.10 3.74 1.62
C LYS A 68 -12.13 3.10 0.68
N GLU A 69 -12.07 3.42 -0.61
CA GLU A 69 -12.92 2.80 -1.64
C GLU A 69 -12.68 1.27 -1.70
N LEU A 70 -11.40 0.87 -1.63
CA LEU A 70 -10.99 -0.54 -1.65
C LEU A 70 -11.36 -1.31 -0.38
N GLN A 71 -11.72 -0.65 0.72
CA GLN A 71 -12.22 -1.37 1.91
C GLN A 71 -13.57 -2.05 1.67
N HIS A 72 -14.36 -1.55 0.72
CA HIS A 72 -15.72 -2.01 0.46
C HIS A 72 -15.85 -2.72 -0.89
N SER A 73 -14.73 -2.94 -1.58
CA SER A 73 -14.64 -3.63 -2.86
C SER A 73 -13.55 -4.70 -2.78
N GLY A 74 -13.70 -5.78 -3.57
CA GLY A 74 -12.75 -6.91 -3.54
C GLY A 74 -13.05 -7.96 -2.47
N GLY A 75 -12.11 -8.89 -2.30
CA GLY A 75 -12.17 -9.98 -1.30
C GLY A 75 -11.50 -9.62 0.03
N GLU A 76 -11.04 -10.63 0.79
CA GLU A 76 -10.35 -10.43 2.07
C GLU A 76 -8.85 -10.09 1.93
N ALA A 77 -8.32 -10.12 0.71
CA ALA A 77 -6.91 -9.86 0.45
C ALA A 77 -6.51 -8.46 0.89
N PRO A 78 -5.29 -8.24 1.42
CA PRO A 78 -4.85 -6.91 1.81
C PRO A 78 -4.73 -5.97 0.61
N VAL A 79 -4.57 -4.68 0.91
CA VAL A 79 -4.24 -3.65 -0.09
C VAL A 79 -2.75 -3.34 0.03
N ILE A 80 -2.01 -3.34 -1.06
CA ILE A 80 -0.60 -2.92 -1.08
C ILE A 80 -0.53 -1.51 -1.66
N VAL A 81 0.23 -0.62 -1.04
CA VAL A 81 0.38 0.77 -1.49
C VAL A 81 1.85 1.06 -1.70
N PHE A 82 2.27 1.23 -2.95
CA PHE A 82 3.59 1.76 -3.32
C PHE A 82 3.50 3.27 -3.31
N LEU A 83 4.23 3.91 -2.40
CA LEU A 83 4.10 5.32 -2.10
C LEU A 83 5.44 6.00 -2.27
N ASP A 84 5.55 6.90 -3.24
CA ASP A 84 6.71 7.77 -3.31
C ASP A 84 6.78 8.70 -2.08
N LEU A 85 7.93 8.68 -1.41
CA LEU A 85 8.23 9.52 -0.25
C LEU A 85 9.17 10.66 -0.58
N SER A 86 9.77 10.65 -1.76
CA SER A 86 10.77 11.61 -2.19
C SER A 86 10.14 12.91 -2.68
N GLU A 87 8.98 12.85 -3.34
CA GLU A 87 8.35 14.06 -3.89
C GLU A 87 7.43 14.82 -2.90
N PRO A 88 7.62 16.14 -2.72
CA PRO A 88 6.80 16.95 -1.82
C PRO A 88 5.33 17.04 -2.25
N VAL A 89 5.07 16.99 -3.56
CA VAL A 89 3.73 17.14 -4.15
C VAL A 89 2.85 15.93 -3.83
N CYS A 90 3.43 14.72 -3.89
CA CYS A 90 2.76 13.49 -3.52
C CYS A 90 2.34 13.45 -2.04
N GLN A 91 3.02 14.21 -1.15
CA GLN A 91 2.75 14.23 0.30
C GLN A 91 2.76 12.83 0.94
N GLY A 92 3.61 11.93 0.43
CA GLY A 92 3.62 10.52 0.82
C GLY A 92 3.83 10.28 2.32
N LEU A 93 4.66 11.08 2.99
CA LEU A 93 4.85 10.98 4.44
C LEU A 93 3.58 11.25 5.25
N GLU A 94 2.77 12.26 4.86
CA GLU A 94 1.51 12.55 5.59
C GLU A 94 0.45 11.50 5.30
N CYS A 95 0.35 11.03 4.05
CA CYS A 95 -0.47 9.87 3.70
C CYS A 95 -0.14 8.66 4.57
N GLY A 96 1.14 8.30 4.66
CA GLY A 96 1.60 7.17 5.46
C GLY A 96 1.26 7.30 6.94
N ARG A 97 1.46 8.49 7.52
CA ARG A 97 1.06 8.80 8.90
C ARG A 97 -0.44 8.66 9.11
N GLN A 98 -1.25 9.12 8.17
CA GLN A 98 -2.70 9.03 8.27
C GLN A 98 -3.18 7.58 8.19
N VAL A 99 -2.64 6.79 7.27
CA VAL A 99 -2.92 5.34 7.18
C VAL A 99 -2.54 4.66 8.50
N GLN A 100 -1.36 4.94 9.05
CA GLN A 100 -0.93 4.37 10.33
C GLN A 100 -1.88 4.74 11.48
N ARG A 101 -2.30 6.00 11.58
CA ARG A 101 -3.30 6.45 12.58
C ARG A 101 -4.62 5.72 12.42
N MET A 102 -5.08 5.51 11.19
CA MET A 102 -6.34 4.79 10.90
C MET A 102 -6.24 3.29 11.23
N SER A 103 -5.10 2.66 10.93
CA SER A 103 -4.80 1.27 11.29
C SER A 103 -4.78 1.07 12.82
N ALA A 104 -4.12 1.97 13.57
CA ALA A 104 -4.14 1.94 15.03
C ALA A 104 -5.56 2.07 15.63
N GLN A 105 -6.46 2.74 14.92
CA GLN A 105 -7.88 2.88 15.27
C GLN A 105 -8.76 1.73 14.75
N ARG A 106 -8.16 0.70 14.11
CA ARG A 106 -8.85 -0.45 13.50
C ARG A 106 -9.93 -0.03 12.51
N LYS A 107 -9.66 1.00 11.72
CA LYS A 107 -10.61 1.55 10.72
C LYS A 107 -10.60 0.81 9.38
N PHE A 108 -9.74 -0.17 9.20
CA PHE A 108 -9.63 -0.95 7.97
C PHE A 108 -10.18 -2.37 8.18
N VAL A 109 -10.95 -2.82 7.20
CA VAL A 109 -11.37 -4.23 7.05
C VAL A 109 -10.28 -5.01 6.34
N ARG A 110 -9.70 -4.42 5.30
CA ARG A 110 -8.56 -4.92 4.52
C ARG A 110 -7.34 -4.08 4.87
N GLU A 111 -6.41 -4.66 5.62
CA GLU A 111 -5.24 -3.91 6.11
C GLU A 111 -4.37 -3.40 4.93
N PRO A 112 -4.08 -2.09 4.87
CA PRO A 112 -3.16 -1.54 3.88
C PRO A 112 -1.70 -1.74 4.31
N PHE A 113 -0.88 -2.29 3.42
CA PHE A 113 0.57 -2.42 3.57
C PHE A 113 1.27 -1.35 2.75
N LEU A 114 1.95 -0.43 3.43
CA LEU A 114 2.69 0.65 2.79
C LEU A 114 4.11 0.20 2.43
N VAL A 115 4.50 0.44 1.18
CA VAL A 115 5.85 0.28 0.64
C VAL A 115 6.35 1.66 0.23
N GLY A 116 7.21 2.25 1.04
CA GLY A 116 7.84 3.53 0.73
C GLY A 116 8.88 3.38 -0.38
N LEU A 117 8.81 4.25 -1.39
CA LEU A 117 9.81 4.41 -2.43
C LEU A 117 10.68 5.63 -2.09
N SER A 118 11.98 5.54 -2.37
CA SER A 118 12.99 6.55 -2.07
C SER A 118 14.01 6.65 -3.19
#